data_AF-A0A819LZ90-F1
#
_entry.id   AF-A0A819LZ90-F1
#
_cell.length_a   1.000
_cell.length_b   1.000
_cell.length_c   1.000
_cell.angle_alpha   90.00
_cell.angle_beta   90.00
_cell.angle_gamma   90.00
#
_symmetry.space_group_name_H-M   'P 1'
#
loop_
_entity.id
_entity.type
_entity.pdbx_description
1 polymer ?
#
loop_
_entity_poly.entity_id
_entity_poly.type
_entity_poly.pdbx_seq_one_letter_code
_entity_poly.pdbx_strand_id
1 'polypeptide(L)'
;RISDEIYHKLECEAYKKFSKEIKFEEFVIPRMIARLITRLNIDGGQPEHDLCINVPKSIDRRTWYDLLGHRDEIICSDRHLNVWLKTIKQIELLFKDKFNNIDLLEIFGKILINRFRVGFIENLFNGRLAIGWAIYLTTSRFNHSCQPDLLQCSYDINMRLKFSDSNKIIPQTTLEFDKLTVSYRHQNDFRLKSPLTYVPNRIQRRTFVSFFFFNCHCIYCNDDLCNRYDESATNHLCYKCGNPLILQLYSQKPNLSIINCISKNNSCQTEQIIDYVNISIIDYTEQSIDIYEEKLSNIQQILHENSILLLQEREKLFFVYQKLIND
;
A
#
# COMPACT_ATOMS: atom_id res chain seq x y z
N ARG A 1 -4.85 5.51 29.50
CA ARG A 1 -5.56 6.17 28.37
C ARG A 1 -5.79 7.62 28.77
N ILE A 2 -5.57 8.60 27.88
CA ILE A 2 -5.98 9.99 28.18
C ILE A 2 -7.48 10.12 27.94
N SER A 3 -8.17 10.83 28.83
CA SER A 3 -9.61 11.09 28.72
C SER A 3 -9.91 11.79 27.39
N ASP A 4 -10.93 11.33 26.67
CA ASP A 4 -11.35 11.97 25.41
C ASP A 4 -11.86 13.40 25.65
N GLU A 5 -12.30 13.72 26.86
CA GLU A 5 -12.74 15.08 27.23
C GLU A 5 -11.67 16.15 26.94
N ILE A 6 -10.38 15.83 27.17
CA ILE A 6 -9.27 16.75 26.92
C ILE A 6 -9.16 17.05 25.42
N TYR A 7 -9.24 16.01 24.58
CA TYR A 7 -9.19 16.17 23.12
C TYR A 7 -10.47 16.81 22.57
N HIS A 8 -11.62 16.42 23.10
CA HIS A 8 -12.90 16.98 22.70
C HIS A 8 -12.96 18.48 22.99
N LYS A 9 -12.51 18.93 24.17
CA LYS A 9 -12.48 20.36 24.50
C LYS A 9 -11.61 21.15 23.51
N LEU A 10 -10.42 20.62 23.19
CA LEU A 10 -9.51 21.22 22.22
C LEU A 10 -10.15 21.38 20.83
N GLU A 11 -10.85 20.34 20.36
CA GLU A 11 -11.47 20.29 19.03
C GLU A 11 -12.79 21.06 18.97
N CYS A 12 -13.65 20.94 19.99
CA CYS A 12 -15.01 21.47 20.03
C CYS A 12 -15.03 23.00 19.90
N GLU A 13 -14.10 23.69 20.56
CA GLU A 13 -13.93 25.15 20.44
C GLU A 13 -13.58 25.56 19.01
N ALA A 14 -12.62 24.87 18.39
CA ALA A 14 -12.20 25.12 17.01
C ALA A 14 -13.37 24.87 16.04
N TYR A 15 -14.08 23.75 16.20
CA TYR A 15 -15.17 23.38 15.29
C TYR A 15 -16.41 24.24 15.42
N LYS A 16 -16.78 24.68 16.63
CA LYS A 16 -17.91 25.61 16.81
C LYS A 16 -17.74 26.87 15.95
N LYS A 17 -16.51 27.37 15.84
CA LYS A 17 -16.18 28.57 15.07
C LYS A 17 -16.31 28.39 13.55
N PHE A 18 -16.03 27.19 13.02
CA PHE A 18 -15.92 26.94 11.57
C PHE A 18 -16.94 25.93 11.00
N SER A 19 -17.90 25.49 11.82
CA SER A 19 -18.82 24.37 11.51
C SER A 19 -19.71 24.54 10.28
N LYS A 20 -19.92 25.78 9.79
CA LYS A 20 -20.83 26.06 8.67
C LYS A 20 -20.17 26.02 7.29
N GLU A 21 -18.84 26.13 7.22
CA GLU A 21 -18.14 26.40 5.95
C GLU A 21 -17.25 25.26 5.48
N ILE A 22 -17.02 24.23 6.30
CA ILE A 22 -15.94 23.28 6.03
C ILE A 22 -16.36 21.82 6.18
N LYS A 23 -15.97 21.01 5.20
CA LYS A 23 -16.12 19.54 5.21
C LYS A 23 -15.13 18.93 6.20
N PHE A 24 -15.66 18.28 7.24
CA PHE A 24 -14.87 17.72 8.35
C PHE A 24 -13.85 16.65 7.94
N GLU A 25 -14.11 15.94 6.84
CA GLU A 25 -13.24 14.89 6.30
C GLU A 25 -11.85 15.40 5.92
N GLU A 26 -11.72 16.70 5.63
CA GLU A 26 -10.46 17.32 5.23
C GLU A 26 -9.48 17.57 6.39
N PHE A 27 -9.91 17.41 7.65
CA PHE A 27 -9.14 17.79 8.83
C PHE A 27 -8.54 16.64 9.62
N VAL A 28 -8.52 15.42 9.08
CA VAL A 28 -8.02 14.25 9.79
C VAL A 28 -6.59 14.45 10.30
N ILE A 29 -5.66 14.89 9.44
CA ILE A 29 -4.25 15.08 9.83
C ILE A 29 -4.09 16.24 10.84
N PRO A 30 -4.66 17.44 10.62
CA PRO A 30 -4.61 18.52 11.62
C PRO A 30 -5.11 18.10 13.01
N ARG A 31 -6.20 17.32 13.09
CA ARG A 31 -6.70 16.79 14.36
C ARG A 31 -5.71 15.82 15.02
N MET A 32 -5.14 14.91 14.23
CA MET A 32 -4.13 13.97 14.74
C MET A 32 -2.92 14.72 15.31
N ILE A 33 -2.45 15.77 14.62
CA ILE A 33 -1.34 16.62 15.10
C ILE A 33 -1.71 17.27 16.44
N ALA A 34 -2.88 17.91 16.53
CA ALA A 34 -3.32 18.59 17.75
C ALA A 34 -3.47 17.64 18.95
N ARG A 35 -4.10 16.47 18.73
CA ARG A 35 -4.24 15.41 19.76
C ARG A 35 -2.88 14.87 20.19
N LEU A 36 -1.95 14.67 19.24
CA LEU A 36 -0.62 14.18 19.53
C LEU A 36 0.19 15.19 20.34
N ILE A 37 0.21 16.47 19.97
CA ILE A 37 0.91 17.51 20.76
C ILE A 37 0.39 17.52 22.20
N THR A 38 -0.93 17.44 22.37
CA THR A 38 -1.56 17.35 23.69
C THR A 38 -1.10 16.10 24.44
N ARG A 39 -0.98 14.95 23.76
CA ARG A 39 -0.44 13.71 24.32
C ARG A 39 1.01 13.88 24.77
N LEU A 40 1.87 14.43 23.91
CA LEU A 40 3.30 14.67 24.20
C LEU A 40 3.50 15.57 25.41
N ASN A 41 2.65 16.59 25.59
CA ASN A 41 2.69 17.45 26.78
C ASN A 41 2.32 16.73 28.08
N ILE A 42 1.61 15.59 27.99
CA ILE A 42 1.14 14.84 29.16
C ILE A 42 2.11 13.72 29.54
N ASP A 43 2.57 12.92 28.57
CA ASP A 43 3.40 11.74 28.82
C ASP A 43 4.79 11.80 28.19
N GLY A 44 5.18 12.94 27.62
CA GLY A 44 6.48 13.12 26.98
C GLY A 44 6.70 12.22 25.77
N GLY A 45 5.67 11.57 25.20
CA GLY A 45 5.83 10.63 24.09
C GLY A 45 6.18 9.20 24.52
N GLN A 46 5.99 8.87 25.80
CA GLN A 46 6.24 7.55 26.38
C GLN A 46 4.98 7.01 27.05
N PRO A 47 4.01 6.46 26.28
CA PRO A 47 2.76 5.98 26.86
C PRO A 47 3.00 4.76 27.77
N GLU A 48 2.42 4.80 28.97
CA GLU A 48 2.52 3.71 29.96
C GLU A 48 1.97 2.36 29.43
N HIS A 49 0.93 2.42 28.59
CA HIS A 49 0.24 1.26 28.06
C HIS A 49 0.37 1.17 26.55
N ASP A 50 0.76 -0.01 26.08
CA ASP A 50 0.73 -0.37 24.66
C ASP A 50 -0.67 -0.86 24.28
N LEU A 51 -1.16 -0.42 23.12
CA LEU A 51 -2.43 -0.86 22.54
C LEU A 51 -2.27 -2.09 21.63
N CYS A 52 -1.05 -2.59 21.46
CA CYS A 52 -0.78 -3.87 20.80
C CYS A 52 -0.92 -5.03 21.80
N ILE A 53 -2.12 -5.60 21.89
CA ILE A 53 -2.52 -6.42 23.05
C ILE A 53 -1.95 -7.85 23.08
N ASN A 54 -1.47 -8.36 21.96
CA ASN A 54 -1.02 -9.75 21.84
C ASN A 54 0.48 -9.88 21.56
N VAL A 55 1.22 -8.89 22.01
CA VAL A 55 2.67 -8.82 21.96
C VAL A 55 3.24 -8.92 23.39
N PRO A 56 4.40 -9.58 23.61
CA PRO A 56 4.94 -9.76 24.96
C PRO A 56 5.18 -8.44 25.67
N LYS A 57 4.85 -8.33 26.97
CA LYS A 57 5.14 -7.11 27.74
C LYS A 57 6.63 -6.86 27.95
N SER A 58 7.45 -7.91 27.81
CA SER A 58 8.90 -7.91 27.97
C SER A 58 9.65 -7.29 26.80
N ILE A 59 9.00 -7.03 25.66
CA ILE A 59 9.68 -6.39 24.54
C ILE A 59 10.06 -4.96 24.91
N ASP A 60 11.19 -4.52 24.39
CA ASP A 60 11.52 -3.11 24.33
C ASP A 60 10.48 -2.36 23.47
N ARG A 61 10.05 -1.19 23.93
CA ARG A 61 8.99 -0.40 23.28
C ARG A 61 9.58 0.85 22.68
N ARG A 62 9.25 1.12 21.42
CA ARG A 62 9.54 2.42 20.81
C ARG A 62 8.76 3.52 21.53
N THR A 63 9.40 4.66 21.65
CA THR A 63 8.83 5.94 22.03
C THR A 63 8.41 6.72 20.78
N TRP A 64 7.71 7.83 20.97
CA TRP A 64 7.42 8.77 19.88
C TRP A 64 8.68 9.26 19.15
N TYR A 65 9.78 9.46 19.89
CA TYR A 65 11.01 10.01 19.33
C TYR A 65 11.72 9.03 18.40
N ASP A 66 11.50 7.73 18.57
CA ASP A 66 12.08 6.67 17.73
C ASP A 66 11.40 6.54 16.36
N LEU A 67 10.27 7.22 16.13
CA LEU A 67 9.59 7.20 14.84
C LEU A 67 10.35 8.04 13.82
N LEU A 68 10.47 7.54 12.59
CA LEU A 68 11.04 8.31 11.48
C LEU A 68 10.07 9.41 11.02
N GLY A 69 10.60 10.60 10.72
CA GLY A 69 9.84 11.76 10.24
C GLY A 69 9.96 12.04 8.73
N HIS A 70 11.08 11.66 8.09
CA HIS A 70 11.37 11.95 6.68
C HIS A 70 11.16 13.42 6.28
N ARG A 71 11.60 14.34 7.13
CA ARG A 71 11.42 15.78 6.95
C ARG A 71 11.99 16.27 5.62
N ASP A 72 13.22 15.87 5.31
CA ASP A 72 13.92 16.35 4.13
C ASP A 72 13.33 15.77 2.84
N GLU A 73 12.92 14.50 2.87
CA GLU A 73 12.26 13.85 1.74
C GLU A 73 10.86 14.43 1.46
N ILE A 74 10.15 14.88 2.51
CA ILE A 74 8.88 15.61 2.35
C ILE A 74 9.09 16.94 1.64
N ILE A 75 10.12 17.72 2.04
CA ILE A 75 10.44 19.00 1.41
C ILE A 75 10.80 18.82 -0.06
N CYS A 76 11.56 17.77 -0.39
CA CYS A 76 11.99 17.47 -1.75
C CYS A 76 10.92 16.81 -2.61
N SER A 77 9.74 16.48 -2.06
CA SER A 77 8.67 15.80 -2.78
C SER A 77 7.47 16.71 -2.99
N ASP A 78 7.26 17.20 -4.22
CA ASP A 78 6.13 18.08 -4.58
C ASP A 78 4.79 17.58 -4.06
N ARG A 79 4.55 16.27 -4.18
CA ARG A 79 3.32 15.64 -3.70
C ARG A 79 3.15 15.81 -2.18
N HIS A 80 4.18 15.49 -1.40
CA HIS A 80 4.10 15.54 0.06
C HIS A 80 4.15 16.97 0.59
N LEU A 81 4.98 17.82 -0.02
CA LEU A 81 5.05 19.25 0.28
C LEU A 81 3.69 19.92 0.09
N ASN A 82 2.97 19.64 -1.00
CA ASN A 82 1.63 20.19 -1.21
C ASN A 82 0.62 19.74 -0.13
N VAL A 83 0.69 18.48 0.32
CA VAL A 83 -0.16 17.99 1.43
C VAL A 83 0.21 18.70 2.74
N TRP A 84 1.50 18.88 3.00
CA TRP A 84 2.00 19.63 4.15
C TRP A 84 1.51 21.08 4.14
N LEU A 85 1.69 21.80 3.03
CA LEU A 85 1.24 23.19 2.87
C LEU A 85 -0.27 23.35 3.03
N LYS A 86 -1.07 22.37 2.60
CA LYS A 86 -2.52 22.36 2.89
C LYS A 86 -2.77 22.14 4.39
N THR A 87 -2.05 21.19 5.00
CA THR A 87 -2.21 20.82 6.41
C THR A 87 -1.87 21.99 7.34
N ILE A 88 -0.78 22.73 7.10
CA ILE A 88 -0.37 23.84 7.96
C ILE A 88 -1.40 24.98 7.94
N LYS A 89 -1.94 25.33 6.77
CA LYS A 89 -3.04 26.32 6.66
C LYS A 89 -4.28 25.90 7.46
N GLN A 90 -4.61 24.61 7.46
CA GLN A 90 -5.72 24.08 8.25
C GLN A 90 -5.43 24.13 9.76
N ILE A 91 -4.19 23.88 10.19
CA ILE A 91 -3.78 24.01 11.59
C ILE A 91 -3.85 25.47 12.03
N GLU A 92 -3.34 26.40 11.24
CA GLU A 92 -3.39 27.84 11.52
C GLU A 92 -4.84 28.33 11.66
N LEU A 93 -5.75 27.80 10.83
CA LEU A 93 -7.17 28.11 10.90
C LEU A 93 -7.81 27.59 12.20
N LEU A 94 -7.60 26.30 12.52
CA LEU A 94 -8.28 25.62 13.63
C LEU A 94 -7.67 25.90 15.01
N PHE A 95 -6.34 26.03 15.07
CA PHE A 95 -5.55 26.05 16.30
C PHE A 95 -4.58 27.24 16.32
N LYS A 96 -5.03 28.39 15.82
CA LYS A 96 -4.25 29.63 15.72
C LYS A 96 -3.42 29.89 16.98
N ASP A 97 -2.13 30.17 16.78
CA ASP A 97 -1.13 30.51 17.80
C ASP A 97 -0.82 29.42 18.85
N LYS A 98 -1.52 28.26 18.84
CA LYS A 98 -1.32 27.22 19.87
C LYS A 98 0.00 26.44 19.73
N PHE A 99 0.58 26.38 18.53
CA PHE A 99 1.67 25.44 18.22
C PHE A 99 2.92 26.10 17.61
N ASN A 100 3.12 27.41 17.82
CA ASN A 100 4.17 28.19 17.16
C ASN A 100 5.61 27.74 17.48
N ASN A 101 5.83 27.10 18.63
CA ASN A 101 7.15 26.64 19.08
C ASN A 101 7.40 25.15 18.84
N ILE A 102 6.58 24.51 18.00
CA ILE A 102 6.62 23.07 17.76
C ILE A 102 7.05 22.84 16.31
N ASP A 103 7.98 21.90 16.09
CA ASP A 103 8.32 21.44 14.74
C ASP A 103 7.16 20.59 14.17
N LEU A 104 6.17 21.29 13.61
CA LEU A 104 4.98 20.66 13.06
C LEU A 104 5.28 19.83 11.81
N LEU A 105 6.36 20.13 11.08
CA LEU A 105 6.74 19.36 9.89
C LEU A 105 7.27 17.98 10.30
N GLU A 106 8.11 17.92 11.34
CA GLU A 106 8.58 16.64 11.89
C GLU A 106 7.42 15.79 12.41
N ILE A 107 6.48 16.41 13.15
CA ILE A 107 5.28 15.70 13.63
C ILE A 107 4.42 15.21 12.46
N PHE A 108 4.21 16.06 11.46
CA PHE A 108 3.45 15.71 10.26
C PHE A 108 4.06 14.50 9.56
N GLY A 109 5.38 14.49 9.36
CA GLY A 109 6.10 13.41 8.71
C GLY A 109 6.00 12.10 9.48
N LYS A 110 6.20 12.13 10.80
CA LYS A 110 6.01 10.95 11.67
C LYS A 110 4.59 10.40 11.59
N ILE A 111 3.56 11.26 11.61
CA ILE A 111 2.15 10.84 11.44
C ILE A 111 1.92 10.27 10.04
N LEU A 112 2.51 10.87 9.01
CA LEU A 112 2.26 10.52 7.62
C LEU A 112 2.61 9.07 7.32
N ILE A 113 3.75 8.61 7.84
CA ILE A 113 4.29 7.28 7.53
C ILE A 113 3.96 6.22 8.60
N ASN A 114 3.71 6.62 9.86
CA ASN A 114 3.53 5.69 10.99
C ASN A 114 2.07 5.58 11.47
N ARG A 115 1.11 6.19 10.77
CA ARG A 115 -0.31 6.02 11.11
C ARG A 115 -0.86 4.70 10.57
N PHE A 116 -1.77 4.13 11.34
CA PHE A 116 -2.50 2.93 11.02
C PHE A 116 -3.99 3.24 11.00
N ARG A 117 -4.72 2.52 10.16
CA ARG A 117 -6.18 2.58 10.22
C ARG A 117 -6.67 1.92 11.48
N VAL A 118 -7.82 2.40 11.91
CA VAL A 118 -8.57 1.89 13.04
C VAL A 118 -9.89 1.39 12.50
N GLY A 119 -10.23 0.13 12.76
CA GLY A 119 -11.42 -0.49 12.20
C GLY A 119 -12.45 -0.92 13.23
N PHE A 120 -13.70 -1.03 12.78
CA PHE A 120 -14.85 -1.25 13.65
C PHE A 120 -15.20 -2.73 13.89
N ILE A 121 -14.70 -3.64 13.04
CA ILE A 121 -15.06 -5.07 13.09
C ILE A 121 -13.78 -5.90 13.16
N GLU A 122 -13.76 -6.88 14.05
CA GLU A 122 -12.61 -7.76 14.30
C GLU A 122 -12.13 -8.51 13.03
N ASN A 123 -13.02 -8.65 12.05
CA ASN A 123 -12.77 -9.23 10.73
C ASN A 123 -12.11 -8.27 9.73
N LEU A 124 -11.28 -7.31 10.15
CA LEU A 124 -10.56 -6.43 9.22
C LEU A 124 -9.60 -7.14 8.28
N PHE A 125 -9.22 -8.40 8.57
CA PHE A 125 -8.54 -9.21 7.57
C PHE A 125 -9.38 -9.34 6.29
N ASN A 126 -10.71 -9.22 6.35
CA ASN A 126 -11.61 -9.29 5.20
C ASN A 126 -12.03 -7.92 4.64
N GLY A 127 -11.43 -6.82 5.14
CA GLY A 127 -11.90 -5.45 4.90
C GLY A 127 -13.28 -5.23 5.55
N ARG A 128 -13.67 -4.02 5.94
CA ARG A 128 -14.20 -3.09 4.91
C ARG A 128 -14.47 -1.68 5.44
N LEU A 129 -14.27 -1.39 6.72
CA LEU A 129 -14.59 -0.06 7.26
C LEU A 129 -13.56 0.37 8.32
N ALA A 130 -12.78 1.39 7.97
CA ALA A 130 -11.96 2.14 8.90
C ALA A 130 -12.78 3.31 9.46
N ILE A 131 -12.78 3.47 10.77
CA ILE A 131 -13.47 4.55 11.49
C ILE A 131 -12.53 5.69 11.86
N GLY A 132 -11.23 5.50 11.73
CA GLY A 132 -10.25 6.51 12.05
C GLY A 132 -8.82 6.06 11.83
N TRP A 133 -7.90 6.80 12.47
CA TRP A 133 -6.47 6.59 12.38
C TRP A 133 -5.86 6.66 13.79
N ALA A 134 -4.82 5.87 14.01
CA ALA A 134 -4.07 5.83 15.25
C ALA A 134 -2.58 5.61 14.97
N ILE A 135 -1.76 5.83 15.99
CA ILE A 135 -0.32 5.54 15.95
C ILE A 135 -0.07 4.40 16.94
N TYR A 136 0.51 3.32 16.45
CA TYR A 136 0.86 2.14 17.25
C TYR A 136 2.38 1.99 17.27
N LEU A 137 3.01 2.44 18.36
CA LEU A 137 4.48 2.51 18.47
C LEU A 137 5.17 1.15 18.35
N THR A 138 4.59 0.10 18.92
CA THR A 138 5.12 -1.26 18.79
C THR A 138 4.98 -1.79 17.36
N THR A 139 3.85 -1.52 16.71
CA THR A 139 3.58 -2.02 15.37
C THR A 139 4.34 -1.26 14.29
N SER A 140 4.72 0.00 14.52
CA SER A 140 5.59 0.75 13.61
C SER A 140 7.04 0.27 13.60
N ARG A 141 7.42 -0.70 14.45
CA ARG A 141 8.74 -1.34 14.42
C ARG A 141 8.96 -2.26 13.22
N PHE A 142 7.91 -2.88 12.70
CA PHE A 142 8.03 -3.89 11.66
C PHE A 142 8.29 -3.28 10.28
N ASN A 143 9.21 -3.87 9.54
CA ASN A 143 9.52 -3.47 8.16
C ASN A 143 8.46 -3.95 7.17
N HIS A 144 8.43 -3.31 6.00
CA HIS A 144 7.51 -3.69 4.93
C HIS A 144 7.98 -4.91 4.13
N SER A 145 7.06 -5.84 3.86
CA SER A 145 7.13 -6.79 2.74
C SER A 145 5.80 -6.80 1.98
N CYS A 146 5.85 -7.00 0.65
CA CYS A 146 4.64 -7.27 -0.13
C CYS A 146 4.08 -8.69 0.15
N GLN A 147 4.90 -9.59 0.69
CA GLN A 147 4.51 -10.89 1.23
C GLN A 147 4.87 -10.91 2.72
N PRO A 148 3.99 -10.42 3.60
CA PRO A 148 4.31 -10.24 5.00
C PRO A 148 4.24 -11.55 5.79
N ASP A 149 5.08 -11.65 6.82
CA ASP A 149 4.99 -12.71 7.84
C ASP A 149 3.81 -12.48 8.78
N LEU A 150 3.51 -11.20 9.05
CA LEU A 150 2.51 -10.77 10.00
C LEU A 150 1.41 -9.95 9.31
N LEU A 151 0.19 -10.29 9.63
CA LEU A 151 -1.00 -9.51 9.36
C LEU A 151 -1.33 -8.63 10.57
N GLN A 152 -1.72 -7.39 10.29
CA GLN A 152 -2.09 -6.39 11.29
C GLN A 152 -3.60 -6.15 11.24
N CYS A 153 -4.26 -6.11 12.39
CA CYS A 153 -5.69 -5.83 12.52
C CYS A 153 -5.94 -4.96 13.75
N SER A 154 -6.63 -3.84 13.56
CA SER A 154 -7.03 -2.92 14.64
C SER A 154 -8.52 -3.08 14.96
N TYR A 155 -8.89 -3.59 16.12
CA TYR A 155 -10.30 -3.63 16.53
C TYR A 155 -10.57 -2.64 17.65
N ASP A 156 -11.56 -1.77 17.46
CA ASP A 156 -11.83 -0.60 18.29
C ASP A 156 -10.63 0.34 18.33
N ILE A 157 -9.75 0.24 19.31
CA ILE A 157 -8.46 0.98 19.33
C ILE A 157 -7.26 0.05 19.50
N ASN A 158 -7.49 -1.25 19.69
CA ASN A 158 -6.43 -2.20 19.98
C ASN A 158 -5.86 -2.78 18.70
N MET A 159 -4.54 -2.78 18.57
CA MET A 159 -3.83 -3.45 17.50
C MET A 159 -3.56 -4.91 17.87
N ARG A 160 -3.68 -5.78 16.87
CA ARG A 160 -3.40 -7.21 16.99
C ARG A 160 -2.56 -7.66 15.81
N LEU A 161 -1.59 -8.52 16.11
CA LEU A 161 -0.72 -9.15 15.12
C LEU A 161 -1.10 -10.62 14.96
N LYS A 162 -1.14 -11.14 13.74
CA LYS A 162 -1.35 -12.56 13.48
C LYS A 162 -0.35 -13.01 12.43
N PHE A 163 0.21 -14.20 12.53
CA PHE A 163 0.95 -14.75 11.40
C PHE A 163 0.03 -14.91 10.17
N SER A 164 0.57 -14.64 8.99
CA SER A 164 -0.11 -14.88 7.72
C SER A 164 -0.42 -16.37 7.53
N ASP A 165 0.46 -17.24 8.04
CA ASP A 165 0.21 -18.66 8.26
C ASP A 165 -0.61 -18.86 9.55
N SER A 166 -1.89 -19.26 9.39
CA SER A 166 -2.87 -19.32 10.48
C SER A 166 -2.52 -20.30 11.61
N ASN A 167 -1.58 -21.21 11.38
CA ASN A 167 -1.19 -22.23 12.37
C ASN A 167 -0.13 -21.72 13.36
N LYS A 168 0.49 -20.57 13.10
CA LYS A 168 1.53 -20.01 13.96
C LYS A 168 0.95 -19.01 14.96
N ILE A 169 1.38 -19.12 16.22
CA ILE A 169 1.00 -18.21 17.31
C ILE A 169 2.15 -17.22 17.54
N ILE A 170 1.82 -15.96 17.79
CA ILE A 170 2.80 -14.92 18.18
C ILE A 170 3.52 -15.38 19.46
N PRO A 171 4.87 -15.46 19.46
CA PRO A 171 5.60 -15.88 20.64
C PRO A 171 5.31 -14.98 21.84
N GLN A 172 5.17 -15.58 23.03
CA GLN A 172 4.86 -14.85 24.26
C GLN A 172 6.09 -14.22 24.95
N THR A 173 7.29 -14.46 24.42
CA THR A 173 8.55 -14.10 25.09
C THR A 173 9.42 -13.14 24.27
N THR A 174 9.62 -13.41 22.98
CA THR A 174 10.53 -12.63 22.12
C THR A 174 9.96 -12.44 20.72
N LEU A 175 10.13 -11.24 20.16
CA LEU A 175 9.81 -10.93 18.76
C LEU A 175 11.06 -10.41 18.04
N GLU A 176 11.36 -11.01 16.89
CA GLU A 176 12.46 -10.60 16.03
C GLU A 176 11.98 -9.53 15.04
N PHE A 177 11.87 -8.27 15.50
CA PHE A 177 11.34 -7.16 14.70
C PHE A 177 12.05 -6.97 13.36
N ASP A 178 13.37 -7.23 13.30
CA ASP A 178 14.17 -7.04 12.09
C ASP A 178 13.98 -8.16 11.06
N LYS A 179 13.44 -9.32 11.48
CA LYS A 179 13.19 -10.47 10.61
C LYS A 179 11.74 -10.61 10.19
N LEU A 180 10.81 -10.14 11.02
CA LEU A 180 9.38 -10.23 10.75
C LEU A 180 8.90 -9.00 9.99
N THR A 181 8.09 -9.23 8.97
CA THR A 181 7.60 -8.18 8.07
C THR A 181 6.09 -8.07 8.06
N VAL A 182 5.61 -6.87 7.69
CA VAL A 182 4.19 -6.50 7.62
C VAL A 182 3.89 -5.82 6.29
N SER A 183 2.61 -5.77 5.90
CA SER A 183 2.21 -5.02 4.69
C SER A 183 1.71 -3.63 5.06
N TYR A 184 2.45 -2.58 4.66
CA TYR A 184 2.01 -1.19 4.83
C TYR A 184 0.77 -0.89 3.97
N ARG A 185 0.53 -1.66 2.90
CA ARG A 185 -0.64 -1.49 2.01
C ARG A 185 -1.95 -1.81 2.69
N HIS A 186 -1.99 -2.91 3.45
CA HIS A 186 -3.24 -3.36 4.09
C HIS A 186 -3.79 -2.29 5.04
N GLN A 187 -2.90 -1.49 5.62
CA GLN A 187 -3.25 -0.41 6.52
C GLN A 187 -3.52 0.93 5.81
N ASN A 188 -3.11 1.10 4.54
CA ASN A 188 -3.09 2.41 3.89
C ASN A 188 -3.78 2.49 2.51
N ASP A 189 -4.19 1.39 1.88
CA ASP A 189 -4.96 1.41 0.61
C ASP A 189 -6.44 1.09 0.87
N PHE A 190 -7.34 2.02 0.53
CA PHE A 190 -8.79 1.89 0.76
C PHE A 190 -9.47 0.94 -0.22
N ARG A 191 -8.78 0.54 -1.29
CA ARG A 191 -9.35 -0.21 -2.41
C ARG A 191 -9.19 -1.72 -2.26
N LEU A 192 -8.41 -2.17 -1.27
CA LEU A 192 -8.19 -3.59 -1.00
C LEU A 192 -9.46 -4.22 -0.43
N LYS A 193 -10.24 -4.88 -1.30
CA LYS A 193 -11.45 -5.63 -0.93
C LYS A 193 -11.15 -7.02 -0.36
N SER A 194 -9.90 -7.46 -0.45
CA SER A 194 -9.40 -8.73 0.07
C SER A 194 -7.88 -8.63 0.28
N PRO A 195 -7.34 -9.24 1.36
CA PRO A 195 -5.91 -9.27 1.66
C PRO A 195 -5.11 -10.09 0.64
N LEU A 196 -5.79 -10.85 -0.22
CA LEU A 196 -5.19 -11.75 -1.22
C LEU A 196 -5.43 -11.30 -2.68
N THR A 197 -6.20 -10.24 -2.93
CA THR A 197 -6.81 -10.01 -4.26
C THR A 197 -6.46 -8.66 -4.88
N TYR A 198 -5.33 -8.09 -4.53
CA TYR A 198 -4.79 -6.97 -5.28
C TYR A 198 -3.30 -7.16 -5.45
N VAL A 199 -2.92 -7.52 -6.67
CA VAL A 199 -1.53 -7.53 -7.12
C VAL A 199 -1.37 -6.27 -7.97
N PRO A 200 -1.12 -5.09 -7.36
CA PRO A 200 -0.84 -3.89 -8.14
C PRO A 200 0.34 -4.18 -9.04
N ASN A 201 0.32 -3.74 -10.29
CA ASN A 201 1.46 -3.91 -11.19
C ASN A 201 2.74 -3.27 -10.61
N ARG A 202 3.92 -3.54 -11.19
CA ARG A 202 5.21 -3.09 -10.63
C ARG A 202 5.22 -1.59 -10.38
N ILE A 203 4.63 -0.82 -11.29
CA ILE A 203 4.52 0.64 -11.19
C ILE A 203 3.67 1.04 -9.98
N GLN A 204 2.46 0.52 -9.84
CA GLN A 204 1.59 0.78 -8.69
C GLN A 204 2.23 0.30 -7.38
N ARG A 205 3.05 -0.76 -7.43
CA ARG A 205 3.81 -1.21 -6.27
C ARG A 205 4.83 -0.17 -5.84
N ARG A 206 5.68 0.26 -6.77
CA ARG A 206 6.71 1.28 -6.55
C ARG A 206 6.10 2.61 -6.11
N THR A 207 5.04 3.08 -6.77
CA THR A 207 4.36 4.33 -6.42
C THR A 207 3.77 4.32 -5.00
N PHE A 208 3.28 3.18 -4.53
CA PHE A 208 2.81 3.05 -3.16
C PHE A 208 3.98 3.10 -2.16
N VAL A 209 5.05 2.36 -2.42
CA VAL A 209 6.18 2.25 -1.49
C VAL A 209 6.99 3.56 -1.47
N SER A 210 7.08 4.27 -2.60
CA SER A 210 7.72 5.58 -2.67
C SER A 210 6.98 6.65 -1.85
N PHE A 211 5.71 6.44 -1.49
CA PHE A 211 5.00 7.30 -0.54
C PHE A 211 5.65 7.27 0.86
N PHE A 212 6.32 6.17 1.20
CA PHE A 212 7.02 5.97 2.47
C PHE A 212 8.53 6.20 2.34
N PHE A 213 8.99 6.81 1.24
CA PHE A 213 10.40 7.17 1.02
C PHE A 213 11.38 5.98 1.03
N PHE A 214 10.94 4.79 0.66
CA PHE A 214 11.83 3.63 0.48
C PHE A 214 11.50 2.84 -0.79
N ASN A 215 12.39 1.91 -1.14
CA ASN A 215 12.18 0.91 -2.20
C ASN A 215 12.01 -0.48 -1.58
N CYS A 216 10.95 -1.21 -1.95
CA CYS A 216 10.74 -2.56 -1.45
C CYS A 216 11.56 -3.56 -2.27
N HIS A 217 12.41 -4.33 -1.59
CA HIS A 217 13.26 -5.37 -2.17
C HIS A 217 12.83 -6.79 -1.78
N CYS A 218 11.56 -7.00 -1.44
CA CYS A 218 11.05 -8.34 -1.14
C CYS A 218 11.09 -9.22 -2.40
N ILE A 219 11.03 -10.54 -2.22
CA ILE A 219 11.05 -11.54 -3.31
C ILE A 219 10.06 -11.16 -4.42
N TYR A 220 8.84 -10.77 -4.06
CA TYR A 220 7.79 -10.39 -5.01
C TYR A 220 8.08 -9.11 -5.82
N CYS A 221 8.80 -8.14 -5.24
CA CYS A 221 9.20 -6.93 -5.95
C CYS A 221 10.41 -7.15 -6.85
N ASN A 222 11.29 -8.09 -6.48
CA ASN A 222 12.48 -8.46 -7.24
C ASN A 222 12.21 -9.53 -8.30
N ASP A 223 11.10 -10.27 -8.21
CA ASP A 223 10.68 -11.26 -9.20
C ASP A 223 10.22 -10.58 -10.49
N ASP A 224 11.16 -10.37 -11.40
CA ASP A 224 10.94 -9.75 -12.70
C ASP A 224 9.93 -10.52 -13.57
N LEU A 225 9.78 -11.85 -13.38
CA LEU A 225 8.81 -12.66 -14.11
C LEU A 225 7.40 -12.37 -13.60
N CYS A 226 7.14 -12.47 -12.29
CA CYS A 226 5.84 -12.09 -11.72
C CYS A 226 5.45 -10.64 -12.06
N ASN A 227 6.41 -9.71 -12.04
CA ASN A 227 6.19 -8.32 -12.44
C ASN A 227 5.77 -8.16 -13.92
N ARG A 228 6.38 -8.91 -14.85
CA ARG A 228 6.12 -8.79 -16.31
C ARG A 228 4.86 -9.56 -16.75
N TYR A 229 4.56 -10.69 -16.12
CA TYR A 229 3.38 -11.49 -16.48
C TYR A 229 2.07 -10.92 -15.93
N ASP A 230 2.06 -10.31 -14.74
CA ASP A 230 0.87 -9.61 -14.24
C ASP A 230 0.52 -8.40 -15.12
N GLU A 231 1.52 -7.67 -15.64
CA GLU A 231 1.31 -6.48 -16.50
C GLU A 231 0.77 -6.81 -17.89
N SER A 232 1.18 -7.96 -18.46
CA SER A 232 0.66 -8.45 -19.73
C SER A 232 -0.69 -9.15 -19.54
N ALA A 233 -0.83 -10.07 -18.59
CA ALA A 233 -2.08 -10.82 -18.38
C ALA A 233 -3.26 -9.93 -17.96
N THR A 234 -3.05 -8.92 -17.10
CA THR A 234 -4.16 -8.05 -16.63
C THR A 234 -4.67 -7.05 -17.68
N ASN A 235 -3.97 -6.87 -18.80
CA ASN A 235 -4.41 -6.02 -19.91
C ASN A 235 -5.18 -6.79 -20.99
N HIS A 236 -5.27 -8.11 -20.90
CA HIS A 236 -5.99 -8.93 -21.88
C HIS A 236 -7.34 -9.39 -21.32
N LEU A 237 -8.40 -9.08 -22.07
CA LEU A 237 -9.76 -9.51 -21.77
C LEU A 237 -10.07 -10.77 -22.58
N CYS A 238 -10.73 -11.74 -21.94
CA CYS A 238 -11.25 -12.93 -22.59
C CYS A 238 -12.24 -12.54 -23.69
N TYR A 239 -11.96 -12.88 -24.95
CA TYR A 239 -12.81 -12.52 -26.09
C TYR A 239 -14.25 -13.05 -25.98
N LYS A 240 -14.47 -14.14 -25.23
CA LYS A 240 -15.81 -14.72 -25.03
C LYS A 240 -16.65 -13.96 -24.01
N CYS A 241 -16.04 -13.37 -22.98
CA CYS A 241 -16.80 -12.83 -21.84
C CYS A 241 -16.33 -11.47 -21.33
N GLY A 242 -15.29 -10.87 -21.93
CA GLY A 242 -14.74 -9.58 -21.56
C GLY A 242 -14.04 -9.53 -20.19
N ASN A 243 -13.88 -10.67 -19.51
CA ASN A 243 -13.25 -10.72 -18.18
C ASN A 243 -11.72 -10.76 -18.28
N PRO A 244 -10.98 -10.26 -17.27
CA PRO A 244 -9.53 -10.35 -17.24
C PRO A 244 -9.03 -11.80 -17.31
N LEU A 245 -7.99 -12.01 -18.11
CA LEU A 245 -7.21 -13.25 -18.13
C LEU A 245 -6.13 -13.20 -17.05
N ILE A 246 -5.87 -14.34 -16.39
CA ILE A 246 -4.82 -14.48 -15.39
C ILE A 246 -3.94 -15.66 -15.75
N LEU A 247 -2.63 -15.43 -15.82
CA LEU A 247 -1.64 -16.49 -15.93
C LEU A 247 -1.37 -17.08 -14.53
N GLN A 248 -1.53 -18.38 -14.36
CA GLN A 248 -1.33 -19.09 -13.10
C GLN A 248 -0.30 -20.21 -13.30
N LEU A 249 0.63 -20.38 -12.36
CA LEU A 249 1.59 -21.48 -12.40
C LEU A 249 0.86 -22.82 -12.27
N TYR A 250 1.21 -23.78 -13.14
CA TYR A 250 0.61 -25.10 -13.11
C TYR A 250 1.29 -25.96 -12.04
N SER A 251 0.57 -26.21 -10.94
CA SER A 251 1.12 -26.88 -9.74
C SER A 251 1.73 -28.26 -10.00
N GLN A 252 1.28 -28.96 -11.04
CA GLN A 252 1.77 -30.30 -11.40
C GLN A 252 2.98 -30.28 -12.35
N LYS A 253 3.25 -29.17 -13.03
CA LYS A 253 4.42 -29.02 -13.92
C LYS A 253 4.97 -27.61 -13.75
N PRO A 254 6.06 -27.42 -12.99
CA PRO A 254 6.60 -26.08 -12.71
C PRO A 254 7.04 -25.35 -13.98
N ASN A 255 7.31 -26.09 -15.05
CA ASN A 255 7.66 -25.55 -16.36
C ASN A 255 6.45 -25.21 -17.23
N LEU A 256 5.26 -25.13 -16.66
CA LEU A 256 4.04 -24.82 -17.37
C LEU A 256 3.22 -23.80 -16.59
N SER A 257 2.74 -22.78 -17.30
CA SER A 257 1.78 -21.81 -16.79
C SER A 257 0.47 -21.96 -17.57
N ILE A 258 -0.66 -21.81 -16.90
CA ILE A 258 -2.00 -21.87 -17.49
C ILE A 258 -2.59 -20.46 -17.57
N ILE A 259 -3.19 -20.11 -18.71
CA ILE A 259 -3.98 -18.87 -18.83
C ILE A 259 -5.42 -19.20 -18.50
N ASN A 260 -5.93 -18.61 -17.42
CA ASN A 260 -7.27 -18.81 -16.89
C ASN A 260 -8.11 -17.55 -17.06
N CYS A 261 -9.38 -17.72 -17.45
CA CYS A 261 -10.36 -16.64 -17.43
C CYS A 261 -11.12 -16.62 -16.10
N ILE A 262 -11.08 -15.50 -15.38
CA ILE A 262 -11.82 -15.37 -14.11
C ILE A 262 -13.24 -14.87 -14.39
N SER A 263 -14.14 -15.81 -14.66
CA SER A 263 -15.58 -15.55 -14.65
C SER A 263 -16.08 -15.46 -13.21
N LYS A 264 -16.74 -14.36 -12.83
CA LYS A 264 -17.49 -14.26 -11.56
C LYS A 264 -18.92 -14.78 -11.62
N ASN A 265 -19.43 -15.13 -12.81
CA ASN A 265 -20.82 -15.53 -12.97
C ASN A 265 -20.95 -17.05 -13.14
N ASN A 266 -21.85 -17.61 -12.34
CA ASN A 266 -22.15 -19.02 -12.08
C ASN A 266 -22.57 -19.88 -13.29
N SER A 267 -22.31 -19.48 -14.53
CA SER A 267 -22.64 -20.26 -15.74
C SER A 267 -21.44 -20.80 -16.50
N CYS A 268 -20.22 -20.35 -16.21
CA CYS A 268 -19.00 -21.04 -16.64
C CYS A 268 -18.42 -21.76 -15.43
N GLN A 269 -18.47 -23.10 -15.45
CA GLN A 269 -17.75 -23.92 -14.49
C GLN A 269 -16.27 -23.49 -14.46
N THR A 270 -15.74 -23.46 -13.24
CA THR A 270 -14.34 -23.40 -12.84
C THR A 270 -13.32 -23.74 -13.93
N GLU A 271 -12.34 -22.84 -14.10
CA GLU A 271 -11.04 -23.11 -14.72
C GLU A 271 -11.08 -23.63 -16.17
N GLN A 272 -11.71 -22.87 -17.08
CA GLN A 272 -11.43 -23.09 -18.49
C GLN A 272 -10.00 -22.60 -18.78
N ILE A 273 -9.05 -23.54 -18.80
CA ILE A 273 -7.68 -23.30 -19.26
C ILE A 273 -7.79 -22.93 -20.75
N ILE A 274 -7.47 -21.68 -21.05
CA ILE A 274 -7.53 -21.15 -22.43
C ILE A 274 -6.31 -21.61 -23.20
N ASP A 275 -5.16 -21.64 -22.54
CA ASP A 275 -3.90 -22.08 -23.15
C ASP A 275 -2.89 -22.54 -22.09
N TYR A 276 -1.90 -23.31 -22.55
CA TYR A 276 -0.76 -23.79 -21.78
C TYR A 276 0.52 -23.17 -22.32
N VAL A 277 1.17 -22.36 -21.49
CA VAL A 277 2.47 -21.76 -21.83
C VAL A 277 3.57 -22.65 -21.26
N ASN A 278 4.28 -23.37 -22.13
CA ASN A 278 5.44 -24.14 -21.74
C ASN A 278 6.65 -23.21 -21.54
N ILE A 279 7.05 -23.04 -20.29
CA ILE A 279 8.17 -22.21 -19.87
C ILE A 279 9.48 -22.99 -19.71
N SER A 280 9.52 -24.29 -20.04
CA SER A 280 10.80 -25.06 -20.06
C SER A 280 11.81 -24.59 -21.10
N ILE A 281 11.39 -23.77 -22.06
CA ILE A 281 12.27 -23.15 -23.08
C ILE A 281 13.02 -21.93 -22.49
N ILE A 282 12.70 -21.53 -21.26
CA ILE A 282 13.21 -20.29 -20.62
C ILE A 282 14.57 -20.49 -19.95
N ASP A 283 15.04 -21.73 -19.80
CA ASP A 283 16.40 -21.97 -19.36
C ASP A 283 17.36 -21.75 -20.54
N TYR A 284 18.19 -20.72 -20.39
CA TYR A 284 19.37 -20.33 -21.17
C TYR A 284 19.21 -19.13 -22.13
N THR A 285 19.74 -18.01 -21.62
CA THR A 285 20.37 -16.84 -22.28
C THR A 285 19.57 -15.55 -22.50
N GLU A 286 20.27 -14.44 -22.27
CA GLU A 286 19.88 -13.03 -22.39
C GLU A 286 19.46 -12.60 -23.82
N GLN A 287 19.52 -13.51 -24.81
CA GLN A 287 19.02 -13.31 -26.19
C GLN A 287 17.51 -13.60 -26.35
N SER A 288 16.83 -13.95 -25.26
CA SER A 288 15.42 -14.32 -25.25
C SER A 288 14.46 -13.15 -25.50
N ILE A 289 14.88 -11.91 -25.26
CA ILE A 289 14.06 -10.68 -25.40
C ILE A 289 13.57 -10.47 -26.84
N ASP A 290 14.43 -10.63 -27.85
CA ASP A 290 14.07 -10.42 -29.25
C ASP A 290 13.11 -11.52 -29.77
N ILE A 291 13.29 -12.74 -29.27
CA ILE A 291 12.42 -13.89 -29.57
C ILE A 291 11.03 -13.71 -28.92
N TYR A 292 10.95 -13.03 -27.76
CA TYR A 292 9.68 -12.71 -27.09
C TYR A 292 8.85 -11.68 -27.87
N GLU A 293 9.46 -10.60 -28.34
CA GLU A 293 8.78 -9.59 -29.15
C GLU A 293 8.37 -10.15 -30.52
N GLU A 294 9.19 -11.01 -31.12
CA GLU A 294 8.88 -11.68 -32.37
C GLU A 294 7.70 -12.66 -32.22
N LYS A 295 7.67 -13.48 -31.17
CA LYS A 295 6.54 -14.42 -30.94
C LYS A 295 5.24 -13.73 -30.54
N LEU A 296 5.30 -12.67 -29.72
CA LEU A 296 4.12 -11.86 -29.41
C LEU A 296 3.58 -11.17 -30.67
N SER A 297 4.47 -10.68 -31.53
CA SER A 297 4.12 -10.09 -32.83
C SER A 297 3.51 -11.13 -33.79
N ASN A 298 4.02 -12.36 -33.81
CA ASN A 298 3.46 -13.47 -34.60
C ASN A 298 2.09 -13.90 -34.09
N ILE A 299 1.88 -13.95 -32.77
CA ILE A 299 0.56 -14.20 -32.16
C ILE A 299 -0.41 -13.05 -32.47
N GLN A 300 0.07 -11.80 -32.46
CA GLN A 300 -0.72 -10.62 -32.81
C GLN A 300 -1.11 -10.57 -34.30
N GLN A 301 -0.30 -11.13 -35.20
CA GLN A 301 -0.63 -11.33 -36.62
C GLN A 301 -1.69 -12.42 -36.82
N ILE A 302 -1.62 -13.50 -36.03
CA ILE A 302 -2.61 -14.60 -36.09
C ILE A 302 -3.97 -14.15 -35.54
N LEU A 303 -4.00 -13.22 -34.59
CA LEU A 303 -5.21 -12.87 -33.84
C LEU A 303 -5.97 -11.62 -34.36
N HIS A 304 -5.47 -10.87 -35.35
CA HIS A 304 -6.19 -9.70 -35.88
C HIS A 304 -5.79 -9.32 -37.33
N GLU A 305 -6.75 -9.33 -38.26
CA GLU A 305 -6.56 -8.84 -39.65
C GLU A 305 -6.32 -7.32 -39.72
N ASN A 306 -6.72 -6.56 -38.70
CA ASN A 306 -6.59 -5.09 -38.64
C ASN A 306 -5.33 -4.57 -37.90
N SER A 307 -4.42 -5.45 -37.45
CA SER A 307 -3.20 -5.08 -36.73
C SER A 307 -2.20 -4.27 -37.55
N ILE A 308 -2.25 -4.38 -38.88
CA ILE A 308 -1.31 -3.73 -39.81
C ILE A 308 -1.45 -2.20 -39.76
N LEU A 309 -2.67 -1.68 -39.64
CA LEU A 309 -2.93 -0.23 -39.58
C LEU A 309 -2.42 0.40 -38.27
N LEU A 310 -2.56 -0.30 -37.14
CA LEU A 310 -2.12 0.16 -35.83
C LEU A 310 -0.58 0.15 -35.68
N LEU A 311 0.10 -0.77 -36.36
CA LEU A 311 1.57 -0.80 -36.43
C LEU A 311 2.11 0.37 -37.27
N GLN A 312 1.47 0.66 -38.41
CA GLN A 312 1.85 1.80 -39.27
C GLN A 312 1.64 3.17 -38.59
N GLU A 313 0.64 3.31 -37.72
CA GLU A 313 0.46 4.54 -36.94
C GLU A 313 1.45 4.69 -35.77
N ARG A 314 1.85 3.56 -35.14
CA ARG A 314 2.86 3.56 -34.09
C ARG A 314 4.27 3.89 -34.59
N GLU A 315 4.66 3.39 -35.76
CA GLU A 315 5.95 3.75 -36.38
C GLU A 315 6.01 5.24 -36.71
N LYS A 316 4.91 5.82 -37.22
CA LYS A 316 4.84 7.27 -37.48
C LYS A 316 4.99 8.10 -36.21
N LEU A 317 4.36 7.69 -35.10
CA LEU A 317 4.50 8.34 -33.79
C LEU A 317 5.93 8.23 -33.23
N PHE A 318 6.59 7.09 -33.42
CA PHE A 318 7.98 6.88 -33.00
C PHE A 318 8.96 7.78 -33.76
N PHE A 319 8.81 7.92 -35.07
CA PHE A 319 9.64 8.81 -35.88
C PHE A 319 9.39 10.31 -35.58
N VAL A 320 8.16 10.70 -35.28
CA VAL A 320 7.84 12.07 -34.83
C VAL A 320 8.51 12.37 -33.48
N TYR A 321 8.51 11.41 -32.55
CA TYR A 321 9.17 11.54 -31.25
C TYR A 321 10.69 11.61 -31.37
N GLN A 322 11.32 10.80 -32.23
CA GLN A 322 12.76 10.88 -32.46
C GLN A 322 13.17 12.20 -33.11
N LYS A 323 12.33 12.77 -33.98
CA LYS A 323 12.62 14.06 -34.61
C LYS A 323 12.54 15.22 -33.60
N LEU A 324 11.56 15.18 -32.69
CA LEU A 324 11.40 16.15 -31.59
C LEU A 324 12.48 16.07 -30.51
N ILE A 325 13.23 14.96 -30.43
CA ILE A 325 14.33 14.79 -29.49
C ILE A 325 15.67 15.27 -30.09
N ASN A 326 15.76 15.32 -31.42
CA ASN A 326 17.00 15.63 -32.15
C ASN A 326 17.05 17.05 -32.75
N ASP A 327 15.92 17.77 -32.74
CA ASP A 327 15.81 19.21 -33.03
C ASP A 327 15.65 19.98 -31.70
#